data_AF-A0A6J7TAK1-F1
#
_entry.id   AF-A0A6J7TAK1-F1
#
_cell.length_a   1.000
_cell.length_b   1.000
_cell.length_c   1.000
_cell.angle_alpha   90.00
_cell.angle_beta   90.00
_cell.angle_gamma   90.00
#
_symmetry.space_group_name_H-M   'P 1'
#
loop_
_entity.id
_entity.type
_entity.pdbx_description
1 polymer ?
#
loop_
_entity_poly.entity_id
_entity_poly.type
_entity_poly.pdbx_seq_one_letter_code
_entity_poly.pdbx_strand_id
1 'polypeptide(L)'
;MSTGINQLLLKSTLDFFAAMAFAASLGWGVAASAIPVGIYQGFWTVVGIGLGSVMAGYQVDAMTATGGVMLLCIGIKLLKIRDMAVGNLLPALAVAPLLAWGLHSFVA
;
A
#
# COMPACT_ATOMS: atom_id res chain seq x y z
N MET A 1 10.20 -2.81 -15.51
CA MET A 1 9.71 -4.08 -14.93
C MET A 1 10.69 -4.61 -13.88
N SER A 2 10.75 -3.99 -12.69
CA SER A 2 11.50 -4.56 -11.55
C SER A 2 10.53 -4.84 -10.40
N THR A 3 9.97 -6.04 -10.43
CA THR A 3 9.87 -6.94 -9.28
C THR A 3 9.13 -6.39 -8.05
N GLY A 4 7.80 -6.21 -8.16
CA GLY A 4 6.93 -6.05 -6.97
C GLY A 4 7.18 -7.13 -5.90
N ILE A 5 7.66 -8.31 -6.31
CA ILE A 5 8.14 -9.39 -5.43
C ILE A 5 9.19 -8.90 -4.41
N ASN A 6 10.11 -8.00 -4.77
CA ASN A 6 11.10 -7.48 -3.83
C ASN A 6 10.45 -6.61 -2.74
N GLN A 7 9.44 -5.83 -3.12
CA GLN A 7 8.66 -5.02 -2.18
C GLN A 7 7.80 -5.91 -1.26
N LEU A 8 7.19 -6.98 -1.80
CA LEU A 8 6.47 -7.98 -1.02
C LEU A 8 7.40 -8.74 -0.07
N LEU A 9 8.63 -9.07 -0.49
CA LEU A 9 9.62 -9.75 0.33
C LEU A 9 10.09 -8.87 1.48
N LEU A 10 10.38 -7.59 1.20
CA LEU A 10 10.72 -6.60 2.22
C LEU A 10 9.59 -6.44 3.24
N LYS A 11 8.34 -6.31 2.76
CA LYS A 11 7.14 -6.22 3.61
C LYS A 11 6.98 -7.47 4.48
N SER A 12 7.07 -8.66 3.90
CA SER A 12 6.87 -9.93 4.61
C SER A 12 7.91 -10.16 5.69
N THR A 13 9.15 -9.74 5.44
CA THR A 13 10.24 -9.79 6.45
C THR A 13 9.92 -8.87 7.63
N LEU A 14 9.45 -7.65 7.36
CA LEU A 14 9.03 -6.69 8.40
C LEU A 14 7.86 -7.21 9.23
N ASP A 15 6.84 -7.78 8.59
CA ASP A 15 5.67 -8.34 9.26
C ASP A 15 6.06 -9.58 10.11
N PHE A 16 7.04 -10.39 9.68
CA PHE A 16 7.58 -11.51 10.46
C PHE A 16 8.25 -11.05 11.77
N PHE A 17 9.11 -10.03 11.71
CA PHE A 17 9.73 -9.45 12.91
C PHE A 17 8.68 -8.87 13.87
N ALA A 18 7.68 -8.15 13.34
CA ALA A 18 6.59 -7.62 14.14
C ALA A 18 5.76 -8.73 14.80
N ALA A 19 5.42 -9.78 14.05
CA ALA A 19 4.67 -10.92 14.56
C ALA A 19 5.42 -11.66 15.68
N MET A 20 6.75 -11.76 15.62
CA MET A 20 7.55 -12.36 16.69
C MET A 20 7.47 -11.55 17.99
N ALA A 21 7.59 -10.23 17.91
CA ALA A 21 7.46 -9.34 19.07
C ALA A 21 6.05 -9.38 19.67
N PHE A 22 5.02 -9.36 18.82
CA PHE A 22 3.64 -9.49 19.29
C PHE A 22 3.34 -10.89 19.83
N ALA A 23 3.92 -11.96 19.27
CA ALA A 23 3.69 -13.33 19.74
C ALA A 23 4.29 -13.55 21.14
N ALA A 24 5.43 -12.92 21.44
CA ALA A 24 5.99 -12.92 22.79
C ALA A 24 5.08 -12.22 23.83
N SER A 25 4.27 -11.26 23.40
CA SER A 25 3.40 -10.46 24.29
C SER A 25 1.96 -10.98 24.36
N LEU A 26 1.39 -11.44 23.24
CA LEU A 26 -0.01 -11.85 23.07
C LEU A 26 -0.18 -13.36 22.83
N GLY A 27 0.91 -14.12 22.73
CA GLY A 27 0.90 -15.58 22.57
C GLY A 27 0.30 -16.04 21.24
N TRP A 28 -0.44 -17.15 21.29
CA TRP A 28 -1.06 -17.80 20.12
C TRP A 28 -2.03 -16.91 19.34
N GLY A 29 -2.56 -15.84 19.96
CA GLY A 29 -3.48 -14.89 19.33
C GLY A 29 -2.90 -14.21 18.09
N VAL A 30 -1.57 -14.13 17.95
CA VAL A 30 -0.93 -13.52 16.77
C VAL A 30 -1.08 -14.39 15.52
N ALA A 31 -1.12 -15.72 15.66
CA ALA A 31 -1.35 -16.61 14.51
C ALA A 31 -2.72 -16.34 13.85
N ALA A 32 -3.72 -15.94 14.64
CA ALA A 32 -5.04 -15.58 14.12
C ALA A 32 -5.03 -14.31 13.24
N SER A 33 -4.01 -13.45 13.36
CA SER A 33 -3.88 -12.24 12.51
C SER A 33 -3.56 -12.54 11.05
N ALA A 34 -3.09 -13.75 10.74
CA ALA A 34 -2.87 -14.18 9.36
C ALA A 34 -4.18 -14.22 8.54
N ILE A 35 -5.32 -14.47 9.20
CA ILE A 35 -6.64 -14.52 8.54
C ILE A 35 -7.06 -13.14 8.01
N PRO A 36 -7.19 -12.08 8.83
CA PRO A 36 -7.57 -10.77 8.32
C PRO A 36 -6.53 -10.19 7.35
N VAL A 37 -5.23 -10.38 7.59
CA VAL A 37 -4.18 -9.91 6.66
C VAL A 37 -4.32 -10.60 5.30
N GLY A 38 -4.48 -11.93 5.28
CA GLY A 38 -4.70 -12.69 4.06
C GLY A 38 -5.96 -12.27 3.30
N ILE A 39 -7.06 -12.00 4.00
CA ILE A 39 -8.30 -11.50 3.39
C ILE A 39 -8.06 -10.13 2.76
N TYR A 40 -7.51 -9.16 3.49
CA TYR A 40 -7.30 -7.80 2.97
C TYR A 40 -6.32 -7.78 1.80
N GLN A 41 -5.19 -8.47 1.93
CA GLN A 41 -4.16 -8.50 0.89
C GLN A 41 -4.63 -9.27 -0.34
N GLY A 42 -5.32 -10.40 -0.13
CA GLY A 42 -5.92 -11.19 -1.21
C GLY A 42 -7.02 -10.42 -1.94
N PHE A 43 -7.92 -9.76 -1.21
CA PHE A 43 -8.97 -8.92 -1.78
C PHE A 43 -8.39 -7.84 -2.70
N TRP A 44 -7.41 -7.07 -2.23
CA TRP A 44 -6.76 -6.03 -3.04
C TRP A 44 -5.98 -6.60 -4.23
N THR A 45 -5.40 -7.80 -4.09
CA THR A 45 -4.73 -8.49 -5.21
C THR A 45 -5.72 -8.85 -6.32
N VAL A 46 -6.89 -9.39 -5.97
CA VAL A 46 -7.94 -9.72 -6.94
C VAL A 46 -8.48 -8.46 -7.62
N VAL A 47 -8.74 -7.39 -6.85
CA VAL A 47 -9.15 -6.09 -7.39
C VAL A 47 -8.09 -5.53 -8.34
N GLY A 48 -6.80 -5.66 -8.00
CA GLY A 48 -5.68 -5.24 -8.82
C GLY A 48 -5.56 -6.01 -10.14
N ILE A 49 -5.85 -7.31 -10.14
CA ILE A 49 -5.89 -8.12 -11.38
C ILE A 49 -6.99 -7.61 -12.33
N GLY A 50 -8.18 -7.27 -11.80
CA GLY A 50 -9.26 -6.70 -12.59
C GLY A 50 -8.93 -5.31 -13.15
N LEU A 51 -8.37 -4.42 -12.32
CA LEU A 51 -7.99 -3.06 -12.71
C LEU A 51 -6.75 -3.01 -13.63
N GLY A 52 -5.88 -4.03 -13.60
CA GLY A 52 -4.72 -4.13 -14.48
C GLY A 52 -5.05 -4.20 -15.97
N SER A 53 -6.29 -4.53 -16.32
CA SER A 53 -6.80 -4.48 -17.71
C SER A 53 -7.20 -3.08 -18.17
N VAL A 54 -7.46 -2.16 -17.22
CA VAL A 54 -7.97 -0.80 -17.48
C VAL A 54 -6.86 0.25 -17.33
N MET A 55 -5.83 -0.03 -16.53
CA MET A 55 -4.80 0.94 -16.18
C MET A 55 -3.53 0.81 -17.04
N ALA A 56 -3.19 1.89 -17.74
CA ALA A 56 -1.92 2.01 -18.44
C ALA A 56 -0.75 2.21 -17.46
N GLY A 57 0.47 1.79 -17.83
CA GLY A 57 1.64 1.80 -16.94
C GLY A 57 1.93 3.15 -16.28
N TYR A 58 1.69 4.26 -16.98
CA TYR A 58 1.88 5.61 -16.44
C TYR A 58 0.95 5.95 -15.26
N GLN A 59 -0.27 5.38 -15.24
CA GLN A 59 -1.22 5.58 -14.15
C GLN A 59 -0.81 4.78 -12.91
N VAL A 60 -0.24 3.59 -13.11
CA VAL A 60 0.29 2.73 -12.05
C VAL A 60 1.51 3.38 -11.39
N ASP A 61 2.40 4.00 -12.17
CA ASP A 61 3.54 4.74 -11.63
C ASP A 61 3.09 5.95 -10.80
N ALA A 62 2.08 6.70 -11.28
CA ALA A 62 1.49 7.82 -10.53
C ALA A 62 0.85 7.38 -9.19
N MET A 63 0.13 6.25 -9.19
CA MET A 63 -0.42 5.65 -7.96
C MET A 63 0.69 5.20 -7.00
N THR A 64 1.74 4.57 -7.52
CA THR A 64 2.89 4.09 -6.73
C THR A 64 3.64 5.25 -6.07
N ALA A 65 3.89 6.33 -6.80
CA ALA A 65 4.52 7.53 -6.26
C ALA A 65 3.66 8.17 -5.14
N THR A 66 2.35 8.28 -5.37
CA THR A 66 1.41 8.83 -4.37
C THR A 66 1.34 7.96 -3.11
N GLY A 67 1.29 6.64 -3.28
CA GLY A 67 1.34 5.67 -2.18
C GLY A 67 2.65 5.74 -1.39
N GLY A 68 3.79 5.91 -2.06
CA GLY A 68 5.10 6.09 -1.42
C GLY A 68 5.16 7.34 -0.54
N VAL A 69 4.59 8.47 -1.00
CA VAL A 69 4.48 9.69 -0.19
C VAL A 69 3.58 9.48 1.03
N MET A 70 2.46 8.77 0.89
CA MET A 70 1.62 8.42 2.05
C MET A 70 2.36 7.56 3.07
N LEU A 71 3.15 6.57 2.63
CA LEU A 71 3.97 5.76 3.53
C LEU A 71 4.97 6.61 4.33
N LEU A 72 5.58 7.61 3.68
CA LEU A 72 6.46 8.57 4.36
C LEU A 72 5.69 9.37 5.41
N CYS A 73 4.48 9.85 5.09
CA CYS A 73 3.61 10.53 6.07
C CYS A 73 3.23 9.64 7.25
N ILE A 74 2.97 8.35 7.04
CA ILE A 74 2.71 7.37 8.12
C ILE A 74 3.95 7.23 9.00
N GLY A 75 5.15 7.14 8.42
CA GLY A 75 6.40 7.08 9.18
C GLY A 75 6.59 8.30 10.10
N ILE A 76 6.35 9.51 9.59
CA ILE A 76 6.40 10.76 10.38
C ILE A 76 5.37 10.74 11.52
N LYS A 77 4.15 10.24 11.25
CA LYS A 77 3.08 10.13 12.26
C LYS A 77 3.46 9.14 13.37
N LEU A 78 4.02 7.98 13.02
CA LEU A 78 4.47 6.97 13.99
C LEU A 78 5.63 7.46 14.86
N LEU A 79 6.52 8.29 14.29
CA LEU A 79 7.59 8.97 15.04
C LEU A 79 7.10 10.10 15.94
N LYS A 80 5.77 10.38 15.98
CA LYS A 80 5.15 11.48 16.75
C LYS A 80 5.73 12.86 16.47
N ILE A 81 6.40 13.05 15.34
CA ILE A 81 6.95 14.35 14.92
C ILE A 81 5.81 15.27 14.49
N ARG A 82 4.84 14.74 13.74
CA ARG A 82 3.65 15.48 13.30
C ARG A 82 2.45 14.56 13.14
N ASP A 83 1.36 14.91 13.81
CA ASP A 83 0.10 14.19 13.66
C ASP A 83 -0.59 14.60 12.35
N MET A 84 -0.48 13.77 11.33
CA MET A 84 -1.18 13.94 10.06
C MET A 84 -2.33 12.93 9.95
N ALA A 85 -3.50 13.40 9.51
CA ALA A 85 -4.66 12.56 9.22
C ALA A 85 -4.47 11.86 7.87
N VAL A 86 -3.54 10.90 7.80
CA VAL A 86 -3.22 10.18 6.55
C VAL A 86 -4.45 9.46 5.98
N GLY A 87 -5.41 9.07 6.83
CA GLY A 87 -6.70 8.55 6.37
C GLY A 87 -7.49 9.50 5.47
N ASN A 88 -7.38 10.82 5.67
CA ASN A 88 -8.02 11.81 4.81
C ASN A 88 -7.30 11.99 3.47
N LEU A 89 -6.09 11.43 3.32
CA LEU A 89 -5.31 11.44 2.08
C LEU A 89 -5.55 10.17 1.24
N LEU A 90 -6.27 9.18 1.75
CA LEU A 90 -6.68 7.98 0.99
C LEU A 90 -7.36 8.30 -0.35
N PRO A 91 -8.24 9.32 -0.49
CA PRO A 91 -8.82 9.68 -1.77
C PRO A 91 -7.79 10.06 -2.84
N ALA A 92 -6.60 10.53 -2.44
CA ALA A 92 -5.55 10.91 -3.38
C ALA A 92 -5.04 9.74 -4.23
N LEU A 93 -5.13 8.50 -3.72
CA LEU A 93 -4.76 7.29 -4.46
C LEU A 93 -5.70 7.01 -5.65
N ALA A 94 -6.97 7.43 -5.55
CA ALA A 94 -7.94 7.34 -6.64
C ALA A 94 -7.86 8.56 -7.58
N VAL A 95 -7.50 9.73 -7.05
CA VAL A 95 -7.37 10.97 -7.84
C VAL A 95 -6.10 10.98 -8.70
N ALA A 96 -4.99 10.39 -8.23
CA ALA A 96 -3.73 10.31 -8.97
C ALA A 96 -3.85 9.70 -10.39
N PRO A 97 -4.50 8.54 -10.59
CA PRO A 97 -4.66 7.98 -11.93
C PRO A 97 -5.67 8.73 -12.81
N LEU A 98 -6.71 9.34 -12.21
CA LEU A 98 -7.67 10.20 -12.92
C LEU A 98 -6.98 11.47 -13.46
N LEU A 99 -6.13 12.11 -12.66
CA LEU A 99 -5.32 13.25 -13.09
C LEU A 99 -4.33 12.87 -14.18
N ALA A 100 -3.67 11.71 -14.04
CA ALA A 100 -2.75 11.22 -15.07
C ALA A 100 -3.47 10.97 -16.40
N TRP A 101 -4.69 10.44 -16.37
CA TRP A 101 -5.53 10.26 -17.56
C TRP A 101 -5.86 11.61 -18.23
N GLY A 102 -6.29 12.60 -17.44
CA GLY A 102 -6.57 13.95 -17.94
C GLY A 102 -5.33 14.64 -18.53
N LEU A 103 -4.17 14.50 -17.90
CA LEU A 103 -2.92 15.08 -18.42
C LEU A 103 -2.49 14.45 -19.74
N HIS A 104 -2.65 13.13 -19.88
CA HIS A 104 -2.33 12.43 -21.12
C HIS A 104 -3.20 12.91 -22.29
N SER A 105 -4.49 13.23 -22.05
CA SER A 105 -5.37 13.80 -23.08
C SER A 105 -5.04 15.25 -23.51
N PHE A 106 -4.18 15.95 -22.77
CA PHE A 106 -3.71 17.30 -23.12
C PHE A 106 -2.31 17.32 -23.76
N VAL A 107 -1.54 16.25 -23.61
CA VAL A 107 -0.14 16.13 -24.09
C VAL A 107 -0.01 15.27 -25.35
N ALA A 108 -1.01 14.43 -25.66
CA ALA A 108 -1.13 13.67 -26.91
C ALA A 108 -2.08 14.36 -27.89
#